data_AF-A0A0F3IE09-F1
#
_entry.id   AF-A0A0F3IE09-F1
#
_cell.length_a   1.000
_cell.length_b   1.000
_cell.length_c   1.000
_cell.angle_alpha   90.00
_cell.angle_beta   90.00
_cell.angle_gamma   90.00
#
_symmetry.space_group_name_H-M   'P 1'
#
loop_
_entity.id
_entity.type
_entity.pdbx_description
1 polymer ?
#
loop_
_entity_poly.entity_id
_entity_poly.type
_entity_poly.pdbx_seq_one_letter_code
_entity_poly.pdbx_strand_id
1 'polypeptide(L)'
;MKGDTNDREDIFVHDLETKKKTTRVSVATSGLQGNNGSWHPKISADGRYVTFWSSASTLVPNDTNVTDDAFVHDTLTHETKRISVASDGTQGNGSSGRPSISADGRYIGFSSEASNLATNDDNGDADVFVHDQVTGTTTLVSVTLDGTSGTGPGAQAGANNTNGSRDAIISSDGHYMAFRSLVTDLIPNDTNEEIDVFLRDLTQ
;
A
#
# COMPACT_ATOMS: atom_id res chain seq x y z
N MET A 1 -17.29 15.13 12.74
CA MET A 1 -16.68 16.03 13.76
C MET A 1 -16.82 17.48 13.28
N LYS A 2 -16.64 18.51 14.12
CA LYS A 2 -16.59 19.92 13.61
C LYS A 2 -15.39 20.05 12.66
N GLY A 3 -15.60 20.52 11.43
CA GLY A 3 -14.55 20.60 10.40
C GLY A 3 -14.49 19.40 9.45
N ASP A 4 -15.41 18.46 9.59
CA ASP A 4 -15.66 17.42 8.61
C ASP A 4 -16.70 17.91 7.59
N THR A 5 -16.31 17.97 6.31
CA THR A 5 -17.13 18.54 5.24
C THR A 5 -17.40 17.58 4.10
N ASN A 6 -16.84 16.36 4.12
CA ASN A 6 -17.02 15.39 3.04
C ASN A 6 -18.02 14.26 3.38
N ASP A 7 -18.44 14.13 4.65
CA ASP A 7 -19.29 13.05 5.16
C ASP A 7 -18.78 11.63 4.80
N ARG A 8 -17.45 11.45 4.75
CA ARG A 8 -16.77 10.17 4.48
C ARG A 8 -15.94 9.71 5.67
N GLU A 9 -15.54 8.43 5.64
CA GLU A 9 -14.55 7.91 6.57
C GLU A 9 -13.20 8.61 6.39
N ASP A 10 -12.61 9.00 7.50
CA ASP A 10 -11.34 9.71 7.57
C ASP A 10 -10.42 9.03 8.59
N ILE A 11 -9.11 9.28 8.46
CA ILE A 11 -8.11 8.82 9.40
C ILE A 11 -7.76 9.96 10.36
N PHE A 12 -7.80 9.66 11.66
CA PHE A 12 -7.42 10.59 12.71
C PHE A 12 -6.35 9.97 13.62
N VAL A 13 -5.41 10.80 14.06
CA VAL A 13 -4.50 10.49 15.16
C VAL A 13 -5.01 11.20 16.41
N HIS A 14 -5.09 10.45 17.52
CA HIS A 14 -5.43 10.98 18.82
C HIS A 14 -4.24 10.87 19.77
N ASP A 15 -3.85 11.99 20.36
CA ASP A 15 -2.81 12.04 21.38
C ASP A 15 -3.31 11.36 22.66
N LEU A 16 -2.74 10.21 23.00
CA LEU A 16 -3.12 9.44 24.18
C LEU A 16 -2.44 9.91 25.48
N GLU A 17 -1.33 10.64 25.38
CA GLU A 17 -0.61 11.17 26.54
C GLU A 17 -1.37 12.34 27.13
N THR A 18 -1.70 13.34 26.30
CA THR A 18 -2.42 14.53 26.76
C THR A 18 -3.94 14.39 26.67
N LYS A 19 -4.45 13.53 25.77
CA LYS A 19 -5.88 13.36 25.45
C LYS A 19 -6.60 14.63 25.00
N LYS A 20 -5.83 15.66 24.60
CA LYS A 20 -6.36 16.99 24.26
C LYS A 20 -6.44 17.25 22.76
N LYS A 21 -5.79 16.42 21.94
CA LYS A 21 -5.66 16.65 20.50
C LYS A 21 -6.09 15.43 19.71
N THR A 22 -7.05 15.64 18.83
CA THR A 22 -7.38 14.73 17.72
C THR A 22 -7.11 15.51 16.43
N THR A 23 -6.40 14.91 15.49
CA THR A 23 -6.02 15.56 14.22
C THR A 23 -6.30 14.61 13.07
N ARG A 24 -6.97 15.11 12.03
CA ARG A 24 -7.17 14.36 10.78
C ARG A 24 -5.82 14.27 10.06
N VAL A 25 -5.44 13.07 9.66
CA VAL A 25 -4.20 12.80 8.91
C VAL A 25 -4.47 12.34 7.48
N SER A 26 -5.72 11.98 7.15
CA SER A 26 -6.20 11.87 5.76
C SER A 26 -6.47 13.24 5.13
N VAL A 27 -5.41 14.06 5.04
CA VAL A 27 -5.44 15.41 4.48
C VAL A 27 -4.36 15.57 3.42
N ALA A 28 -4.52 16.53 2.51
CA ALA A 28 -3.45 16.96 1.64
C ALA A 28 -2.32 17.65 2.43
N THR A 29 -1.14 17.82 1.84
CA THR A 29 -0.02 18.58 2.45
C THR A 29 -0.41 20.02 2.84
N SER A 30 -1.43 20.59 2.19
CA SER A 30 -1.99 21.90 2.55
C SER A 30 -2.90 21.87 3.80
N GLY A 31 -3.17 20.70 4.37
CA GLY A 31 -4.13 20.47 5.45
C GLY A 31 -5.59 20.36 4.99
N LEU A 32 -5.85 20.44 3.68
CA LEU A 32 -7.20 20.30 3.13
C LEU A 32 -7.69 18.85 3.25
N GLN A 33 -8.96 18.69 3.62
CA GLN A 33 -9.62 17.40 3.66
C GLN A 33 -9.71 16.79 2.25
N GLY A 34 -9.51 15.47 2.15
CA GLY A 34 -9.78 14.71 0.93
C GLY A 34 -11.26 14.80 0.50
N ASN A 35 -11.52 14.72 -0.81
CA ASN A 35 -12.87 14.73 -1.36
C ASN A 35 -13.61 13.37 -1.28
N ASN A 36 -12.97 12.32 -0.74
CA ASN A 36 -13.54 10.98 -0.61
C ASN A 36 -12.99 10.25 0.63
N GLY A 37 -13.44 9.00 0.86
CA GLY A 37 -13.09 8.21 2.04
C GLY A 37 -11.64 7.71 2.10
N SER A 38 -11.18 7.44 3.31
CA SER A 38 -9.87 6.85 3.64
C SER A 38 -10.04 5.73 4.67
N TRP A 39 -9.32 4.62 4.49
CA TRP A 39 -9.49 3.42 5.33
C TRP A 39 -8.16 2.76 5.71
N HIS A 40 -8.25 1.72 6.55
CA HIS A 40 -7.17 0.79 6.95
C HIS A 40 -5.84 1.46 7.37
N PRO A 41 -5.83 2.37 8.34
CA PRO A 41 -4.59 3.02 8.74
C PRO A 41 -3.60 2.05 9.39
N LYS A 42 -2.31 2.35 9.25
CA LYS A 42 -1.18 1.81 10.03
C LYS A 42 -0.26 2.96 10.44
N ILE A 43 0.53 2.76 11.47
CA ILE A 43 1.40 3.80 12.04
C ILE A 43 2.78 3.23 12.38
N SER A 44 3.84 3.99 12.11
CA SER A 44 5.21 3.65 12.53
C SER A 44 5.35 3.62 14.05
N ALA A 45 6.40 2.98 14.56
CA ALA A 45 6.56 2.76 16.00
C ALA A 45 6.74 4.06 16.80
N ASP A 46 7.33 5.08 16.17
CA ASP A 46 7.51 6.42 16.72
C ASP A 46 6.27 7.32 16.55
N GLY A 47 5.22 6.84 15.87
CA GLY A 47 4.00 7.59 15.60
C GLY A 47 4.11 8.58 14.45
N ARG A 48 5.27 8.72 13.80
CA ARG A 48 5.53 9.78 12.83
C ARG A 48 4.85 9.55 11.48
N TYR A 49 4.83 8.32 10.99
CA TYR A 49 4.30 8.01 9.66
C TYR A 49 3.01 7.23 9.79
N VAL A 50 1.94 7.74 9.18
CA VAL A 50 0.64 7.07 9.11
C VAL A 50 0.36 6.69 7.66
N THR A 51 0.26 5.40 7.37
CA THR A 51 -0.16 4.92 6.05
C THR A 51 -1.64 4.60 6.04
N PHE A 52 -2.26 4.77 4.88
CA PHE A 52 -3.67 4.47 4.65
C PHE A 52 -3.92 4.37 3.14
N TRP A 53 -5.09 3.90 2.74
CA TRP A 53 -5.54 3.96 1.35
C TRP A 53 -6.80 4.80 1.24
N SER A 54 -7.01 5.44 0.10
CA SER A 54 -8.08 6.41 -0.09
C SER A 54 -8.53 6.47 -1.55
N SER A 55 -9.84 6.69 -1.73
CA SER A 55 -10.43 7.02 -3.04
C SER A 55 -10.41 8.53 -3.35
N ALA A 56 -9.70 9.34 -2.56
CA ALA A 56 -9.74 10.80 -2.64
C ALA A 56 -8.70 11.33 -3.63
N SER A 57 -9.17 11.96 -4.71
CA SER A 57 -8.31 12.52 -5.76
C SER A 57 -7.65 13.87 -5.41
N THR A 58 -7.80 14.33 -4.18
CA THR A 58 -7.33 15.67 -3.74
C THR A 58 -6.27 15.61 -2.64
N LEU A 59 -5.81 14.42 -2.25
CA LEU A 59 -4.76 14.28 -1.22
C LEU A 59 -3.38 14.65 -1.74
N VAL A 60 -3.13 14.45 -3.04
CA VAL A 60 -1.89 14.84 -3.73
C VAL A 60 -2.22 15.48 -5.08
N PRO A 61 -1.34 16.34 -5.62
CA PRO A 61 -1.48 16.81 -7.00
C PRO A 61 -1.41 15.65 -8.00
N ASN A 62 -2.09 15.81 -9.14
CA ASN A 62 -2.05 14.88 -10.27
C ASN A 62 -2.54 13.45 -9.97
N ASP A 63 -3.39 13.31 -8.97
CA ASP A 63 -4.20 12.10 -8.79
C ASP A 63 -5.26 12.02 -9.90
N THR A 64 -5.03 11.16 -10.90
CA THR A 64 -5.82 11.14 -12.15
C THR A 64 -6.31 9.76 -12.57
N ASN A 65 -5.91 8.71 -11.87
CA ASN A 65 -6.26 7.31 -12.18
C ASN A 65 -7.69 6.92 -11.73
N VAL A 66 -8.36 7.75 -10.91
CA VAL A 66 -9.76 7.55 -10.47
C VAL A 66 -9.97 6.17 -9.82
N THR A 67 -9.01 5.76 -9.00
CA THR A 67 -9.05 4.51 -8.25
C THR A 67 -8.54 4.73 -6.83
N ASP A 68 -8.48 3.68 -6.01
CA ASP A 68 -7.90 3.79 -4.68
C ASP A 68 -6.38 3.83 -4.77
N ASP A 69 -5.77 4.72 -4.01
CA ASP A 69 -4.32 4.85 -3.91
C ASP A 69 -3.86 4.64 -2.47
N ALA A 70 -2.62 4.16 -2.32
CA ALA A 70 -1.97 4.05 -1.03
C ALA A 70 -1.17 5.33 -0.75
N PHE A 71 -1.26 5.82 0.48
CA PHE A 71 -0.64 7.06 0.92
C PHE A 71 0.11 6.88 2.24
N VAL A 72 1.03 7.81 2.49
CA VAL A 72 1.67 8.04 3.79
C VAL A 72 1.55 9.51 4.16
N HIS A 73 1.22 9.79 5.42
CA HIS A 73 1.24 11.10 6.03
C HIS A 73 2.33 11.17 7.09
N ASP A 74 3.25 12.14 6.97
CA ASP A 74 4.25 12.46 7.98
C ASP A 74 3.64 13.45 8.99
N THR A 75 3.39 13.00 10.22
CA THR A 75 2.75 13.80 11.26
C THR A 75 3.64 14.93 11.78
N LEU A 76 4.96 14.88 11.52
CA LEU A 76 5.91 15.92 11.90
C LEU A 76 5.95 17.06 10.87
N THR A 77 6.01 16.72 9.59
CA THR A 77 6.10 17.72 8.50
C THR A 77 4.74 18.10 7.91
N HIS A 78 3.69 17.33 8.21
CA HIS A 78 2.36 17.40 7.62
C HIS A 78 2.32 17.12 6.11
N GLU A 79 3.34 16.44 5.60
CA GLU A 79 3.40 16.05 4.20
C GLU A 79 2.62 14.76 3.93
N THR A 80 1.79 14.75 2.89
CA THR A 80 1.11 13.56 2.39
C THR A 80 1.68 13.18 1.04
N LYS A 81 2.08 11.92 0.89
CA LYS A 81 2.63 11.35 -0.36
C LYS A 81 1.84 10.14 -0.79
N ARG A 82 1.70 9.96 -2.11
CA ARG A 82 1.28 8.67 -2.70
C ARG A 82 2.47 7.72 -2.70
N ILE A 83 2.24 6.49 -2.27
CA ILE A 83 3.26 5.42 -2.27
C ILE A 83 2.98 4.35 -3.33
N SER A 84 1.76 4.29 -3.88
CA SER A 84 1.41 3.53 -5.10
C SER A 84 1.96 4.20 -6.37
N VAL A 85 3.29 4.33 -6.42
CA VAL A 85 4.04 4.89 -7.55
C VAL A 85 5.13 3.94 -7.98
N ALA A 86 5.51 3.95 -9.26
CA ALA A 86 6.70 3.27 -9.74
C ALA A 86 7.97 4.02 -9.29
N SER A 87 9.13 3.42 -9.48
CA SER A 87 10.43 3.98 -9.04
C SER A 87 10.81 5.31 -9.74
N ASP A 88 10.15 5.66 -10.84
CA ASP A 88 10.30 6.96 -11.53
C ASP A 88 9.27 8.01 -11.06
N GLY A 89 8.43 7.67 -10.07
CA GLY A 89 7.37 8.51 -9.54
C GLY A 89 6.08 8.51 -10.35
N THR A 90 5.98 7.72 -11.42
CA THR A 90 4.72 7.56 -12.16
C THR A 90 3.67 6.88 -11.29
N GLN A 91 2.43 7.34 -11.35
CA GLN A 91 1.36 6.76 -10.55
C GLN A 91 0.96 5.36 -11.05
N GLY A 92 0.54 4.49 -10.12
CA GLY A 92 -0.10 3.23 -10.46
C GLY A 92 -1.36 3.43 -11.30
N ASN A 93 -1.53 2.60 -12.32
CA ASN A 93 -2.67 2.61 -13.25
C ASN A 93 -3.86 1.74 -12.78
N GLY A 94 -3.81 1.21 -11.55
CA GLY A 94 -4.81 0.34 -10.96
C GLY A 94 -4.94 0.55 -9.44
N SER A 95 -5.99 -0.03 -8.85
CA SER A 95 -6.32 0.14 -7.44
C SER A 95 -5.20 -0.35 -6.53
N SER A 96 -4.84 0.43 -5.52
CA SER A 96 -3.79 0.12 -4.56
C SER A 96 -4.28 0.32 -3.13
N GLY A 97 -3.96 -0.61 -2.24
CA GLY A 97 -4.51 -0.58 -0.89
C GLY A 97 -3.79 -1.45 0.13
N ARG A 98 -4.40 -1.48 1.32
CA ARG A 98 -3.96 -2.30 2.46
C ARG A 98 -2.49 -2.10 2.85
N PRO A 99 -2.04 -0.86 3.07
CA PRO A 99 -0.65 -0.62 3.38
C PRO A 99 -0.26 -1.18 4.77
N SER A 100 1.02 -1.55 4.90
CA SER A 100 1.72 -1.82 6.15
C SER A 100 3.03 -1.02 6.17
N ILE A 101 3.58 -0.76 7.35
CA ILE A 101 4.77 0.10 7.50
C ILE A 101 5.72 -0.50 8.56
N SER A 102 7.02 -0.43 8.25
CA SER A 102 8.11 -0.80 9.16
C SER A 102 8.20 0.16 10.36
N ALA A 103 8.89 -0.26 11.42
CA ALA A 103 8.91 0.49 12.68
C ALA A 103 9.58 1.86 12.55
N ASP A 104 10.61 1.96 11.72
CA ASP A 104 11.32 3.22 11.40
C ASP A 104 10.60 4.07 10.34
N GLY A 105 9.52 3.53 9.75
CA GLY A 105 8.72 4.17 8.73
C GLY A 105 9.29 4.08 7.31
N ARG A 106 10.48 3.50 7.10
CA ARG A 106 11.16 3.56 5.79
C ARG A 106 10.47 2.73 4.72
N TYR A 107 10.18 1.47 5.05
CA TYR A 107 9.61 0.50 4.12
C TYR A 107 8.10 0.41 4.32
N ILE A 108 7.35 0.52 3.22
CA ILE A 108 5.89 0.40 3.18
C ILE A 108 5.50 -0.74 2.25
N GLY A 109 4.86 -1.77 2.80
CA GLY A 109 4.25 -2.84 2.00
C GLY A 109 2.84 -2.46 1.56
N PHE A 110 2.41 -2.81 0.36
CA PHE A 110 1.04 -2.58 -0.11
C PHE A 110 0.64 -3.58 -1.19
N SER A 111 -0.66 -3.70 -1.44
CA SER A 111 -1.22 -4.50 -2.53
C SER A 111 -1.67 -3.61 -3.68
N SER A 112 -1.54 -4.05 -4.93
CA SER A 112 -1.98 -3.28 -6.10
C SER A 112 -2.54 -4.14 -7.23
N GLU A 113 -3.42 -3.58 -8.06
CA GLU A 113 -3.85 -4.10 -9.36
C GLU A 113 -3.14 -3.38 -10.53
N ALA A 114 -2.19 -2.49 -10.21
CA ALA A 114 -1.52 -1.66 -11.19
C ALA A 114 -0.36 -2.41 -11.86
N SER A 115 -0.42 -2.59 -13.18
CA SER A 115 0.58 -3.29 -13.99
C SER A 115 1.82 -2.47 -14.34
N ASN A 116 1.97 -1.26 -13.78
CA ASN A 116 3.04 -0.32 -14.15
C ASN A 116 3.92 0.09 -12.96
N LEU A 117 3.77 -0.55 -11.80
CA LEU A 117 4.57 -0.22 -10.62
C LEU A 117 5.97 -0.85 -10.65
N ALA A 118 6.12 -1.98 -11.35
CA ALA A 118 7.40 -2.65 -11.59
C ALA A 118 7.47 -3.18 -13.03
N THR A 119 8.68 -3.31 -13.57
CA THR A 119 8.88 -3.72 -14.97
C THR A 119 8.66 -5.22 -15.20
N ASN A 120 8.72 -6.02 -14.14
CA ASN A 120 8.51 -7.45 -14.12
C ASN A 120 7.08 -7.84 -13.66
N ASP A 121 6.16 -6.88 -13.63
CA ASP A 121 4.75 -7.08 -13.30
C ASP A 121 3.90 -7.15 -14.58
N ASP A 122 3.71 -8.36 -15.10
CA ASP A 122 3.13 -8.62 -16.42
C ASP A 122 2.08 -9.74 -16.43
N ASN A 123 1.68 -10.25 -15.27
CA ASN A 123 0.69 -11.32 -15.12
C ASN A 123 -0.77 -10.83 -15.23
N GLY A 124 -1.02 -9.52 -15.04
CA GLY A 124 -2.36 -8.94 -15.02
C GLY A 124 -3.15 -9.27 -13.75
N ASP A 125 -2.46 -9.74 -12.72
CA ASP A 125 -3.04 -10.13 -11.45
C ASP A 125 -2.73 -9.11 -10.35
N ALA A 126 -3.25 -9.45 -9.19
CA ALA A 126 -3.10 -8.75 -7.95
C ALA A 126 -1.65 -8.84 -7.40
N ASP A 127 -0.90 -7.75 -7.45
CA ASP A 127 0.41 -7.50 -6.86
C ASP A 127 0.56 -7.37 -5.31
N VAL A 128 1.65 -7.82 -4.66
CA VAL A 128 2.20 -7.12 -3.48
C VAL A 128 3.56 -6.47 -3.75
N PHE A 129 3.73 -5.27 -3.22
CA PHE A 129 4.90 -4.41 -3.45
C PHE A 129 5.47 -3.88 -2.15
N VAL A 130 6.74 -3.49 -2.18
CA VAL A 130 7.37 -2.65 -1.16
C VAL A 130 7.82 -1.33 -1.77
N HIS A 131 7.54 -0.22 -1.09
CA HIS A 131 8.05 1.10 -1.40
C HIS A 131 9.07 1.53 -0.33
N ASP A 132 10.29 1.87 -0.74
CA ASP A 132 11.30 2.48 0.12
C ASP A 132 11.17 4.00 0.04
N GLN A 133 10.64 4.61 1.12
CA GLN A 133 10.42 6.07 1.17
C GLN A 133 11.70 6.89 1.05
N VAL A 134 12.87 6.32 1.36
CA VAL A 134 14.15 7.04 1.33
C VAL A 134 14.70 7.11 -0.08
N THR A 135 14.61 6.00 -0.84
CA THR A 135 15.14 5.94 -2.21
C THR A 135 14.09 6.26 -3.27
N GLY A 136 12.80 6.19 -2.93
CA GLY A 136 11.68 6.28 -3.87
C GLY A 136 11.51 5.02 -4.71
N THR A 137 12.15 3.90 -4.34
CA THR A 137 12.11 2.66 -5.11
C THR A 137 10.88 1.84 -4.76
N THR A 138 10.19 1.35 -5.78
CA THR A 138 9.08 0.39 -5.66
C THR A 138 9.49 -0.94 -6.29
N THR A 139 9.30 -2.03 -5.55
CA THR A 139 9.72 -3.38 -5.95
C THR A 139 8.57 -4.36 -5.79
N LEU A 140 8.37 -5.21 -6.81
CA LEU A 140 7.44 -6.34 -6.78
C LEU A 140 7.97 -7.41 -5.81
N VAL A 141 7.16 -7.80 -4.81
CA VAL A 141 7.56 -8.74 -3.75
C VAL A 141 7.04 -10.15 -4.04
N SER A 142 5.85 -10.28 -4.62
CA SER A 142 5.24 -11.55 -5.05
C SER A 142 5.82 -12.04 -6.37
N VAL A 143 7.13 -12.26 -6.38
CA VAL A 143 7.83 -12.88 -7.50
C VAL A 143 8.14 -14.34 -7.24
N THR A 144 8.23 -15.09 -8.32
CA THR A 144 8.81 -16.44 -8.37
C THR A 144 10.27 -16.44 -7.87
N LEU A 145 10.86 -17.64 -7.73
CA LEU A 145 12.26 -17.77 -7.34
C LEU A 145 13.27 -17.20 -8.35
N ASP A 146 12.90 -17.09 -9.63
CA ASP A 146 13.69 -16.45 -10.68
C ASP A 146 13.37 -14.96 -10.90
N GLY A 147 12.46 -14.40 -10.10
CA GLY A 147 12.20 -12.96 -10.05
C GLY A 147 11.17 -12.45 -11.04
N THR A 148 10.42 -13.32 -11.71
CA THR A 148 9.29 -12.94 -12.57
C THR A 148 8.02 -12.79 -11.75
N SER A 149 7.00 -12.11 -12.30
CA SER A 149 5.64 -12.22 -11.77
C SER A 149 5.24 -13.70 -11.79
N GLY A 150 4.47 -14.12 -10.78
CA GLY A 150 3.94 -15.48 -10.75
C GLY A 150 2.62 -15.61 -11.50
N THR A 151 2.26 -16.84 -11.84
CA THR A 151 1.05 -17.18 -12.59
C THR A 151 -0.06 -17.67 -11.67
N GLY A 152 -1.21 -16.99 -11.71
CA GLY A 152 -2.43 -17.44 -11.04
C GLY A 152 -3.10 -18.62 -11.77
N PRO A 153 -4.11 -19.28 -11.17
CA PRO A 153 -4.85 -20.40 -11.77
C PRO A 153 -5.72 -20.03 -12.99
N GLY A 154 -5.50 -18.85 -13.59
CA GLY A 154 -6.25 -18.28 -14.70
C GLY A 154 -7.06 -17.05 -14.29
N ALA A 155 -7.09 -16.04 -15.16
CA ALA A 155 -7.73 -14.76 -14.91
C ALA A 155 -9.25 -14.90 -14.68
N GLN A 156 -9.72 -14.52 -13.48
CA GLN A 156 -11.07 -13.96 -13.35
C GLN A 156 -10.95 -12.44 -13.25
N ALA A 157 -11.19 -11.77 -14.37
CA ALA A 157 -11.28 -10.31 -14.41
C ALA A 157 -12.46 -9.82 -13.55
N GLY A 158 -12.17 -9.02 -12.52
CA GLY A 158 -13.18 -8.35 -11.69
C GLY A 158 -12.57 -7.68 -10.46
N ALA A 159 -13.20 -6.60 -9.99
CA ALA A 159 -12.75 -5.74 -8.86
C ALA A 159 -12.72 -6.41 -7.47
N ASN A 160 -12.85 -7.74 -7.42
CA ASN A 160 -12.68 -8.59 -6.24
C ASN A 160 -11.73 -9.75 -6.57
N ASN A 161 -10.76 -9.54 -7.47
CA ASN A 161 -9.73 -10.50 -7.85
C ASN A 161 -9.06 -11.02 -6.56
N THR A 162 -9.39 -12.25 -6.20
CA THR A 162 -8.73 -13.05 -5.16
C THR A 162 -7.59 -13.89 -5.74
N ASN A 163 -7.24 -13.69 -7.02
CA ASN A 163 -6.41 -14.59 -7.81
C ASN A 163 -4.91 -14.29 -7.71
N GLY A 164 -4.52 -13.14 -7.17
CA GLY A 164 -3.11 -12.82 -6.92
C GLY A 164 -2.76 -12.62 -5.44
N SER A 165 -1.66 -11.92 -5.23
CA SER A 165 -1.04 -11.64 -3.94
C SER A 165 -1.65 -10.41 -3.25
N ARG A 166 -1.94 -10.54 -1.95
CA ARG A 166 -2.62 -9.52 -1.13
C ARG A 166 -2.15 -9.49 0.32
N ASP A 167 -2.56 -8.45 1.05
CA ASP A 167 -2.34 -8.27 2.50
C ASP A 167 -0.87 -8.30 2.90
N ALA A 168 -0.07 -7.43 2.25
CA ALA A 168 1.32 -7.22 2.62
C ALA A 168 1.44 -6.78 4.10
N ILE A 169 2.15 -7.56 4.90
CA ILE A 169 2.50 -7.24 6.29
C ILE A 169 4.02 -7.22 6.40
N ILE A 170 4.58 -6.04 6.56
CA ILE A 170 6.01 -5.85 6.74
C ILE A 170 6.43 -5.99 8.20
N SER A 171 7.56 -6.64 8.43
CA SER A 171 8.23 -6.75 9.73
C SER A 171 8.74 -5.40 10.23
N SER A 172 8.93 -5.31 11.54
CA SER A 172 9.36 -4.06 12.19
C SER A 172 10.70 -3.53 11.69
N ASP A 173 11.65 -4.42 11.38
CA ASP A 173 12.97 -4.07 10.85
C ASP A 173 12.98 -3.88 9.33
N GLY A 174 11.84 -4.13 8.66
CA GLY A 174 11.70 -3.97 7.22
C GLY A 174 12.34 -5.09 6.38
N HIS A 175 12.89 -6.15 7.00
CA HIS A 175 13.61 -7.19 6.28
C HIS A 175 12.71 -8.30 5.75
N TYR A 176 11.55 -8.51 6.35
CA TYR A 176 10.61 -9.54 5.94
C TYR A 176 9.23 -8.98 5.62
N MET A 177 8.57 -9.55 4.62
CA MET A 177 7.16 -9.30 4.31
C MET A 177 6.39 -10.61 4.21
N ALA A 178 5.31 -10.73 5.00
CA ALA A 178 4.33 -11.79 4.85
C ALA A 178 3.17 -11.34 3.95
N PHE A 179 2.63 -12.22 3.13
CA PHE A 179 1.48 -11.94 2.28
C PHE A 179 0.71 -13.22 1.95
N ARG A 180 -0.54 -13.06 1.50
CA ARG A 180 -1.38 -14.14 1.01
C ARG A 180 -1.30 -14.21 -0.51
N SER A 181 -1.29 -15.39 -1.11
CA SER A 181 -1.33 -15.54 -2.56
C SER A 181 -2.06 -16.79 -3.02
N LEU A 182 -2.79 -16.69 -4.14
CA LEU A 182 -3.34 -17.82 -4.89
C LEU A 182 -2.43 -18.21 -6.08
N VAL A 183 -1.33 -17.48 -6.26
CA VAL A 183 -0.36 -17.71 -7.35
C VAL A 183 0.39 -19.01 -7.09
N THR A 184 0.32 -19.94 -8.04
CA THR A 184 0.71 -21.34 -7.83
C THR A 184 2.20 -21.62 -8.07
N ASP A 185 2.97 -20.63 -8.50
CA ASP A 185 4.37 -20.82 -8.91
C ASP A 185 5.36 -19.90 -8.17
N LEU A 186 4.92 -19.20 -7.12
CA LEU A 186 5.85 -18.43 -6.26
C LEU A 186 6.93 -19.33 -5.67
N ILE A 187 6.58 -20.59 -5.37
CA ILE A 187 7.51 -21.66 -5.01
C ILE A 187 7.15 -22.95 -5.77
N PRO A 188 8.13 -23.80 -6.14
CA PRO A 188 7.89 -24.98 -6.98
C PRO A 188 6.95 -26.06 -6.42
N ASN A 189 6.61 -25.99 -5.14
CA ASN A 189 5.80 -27.00 -4.45
C ASN A 189 4.44 -26.46 -3.99
N ASP A 190 4.10 -25.23 -4.36
CA ASP A 190 2.72 -24.78 -4.24
C ASP A 190 1.93 -25.42 -5.40
N THR A 191 1.04 -26.35 -5.08
CA THR A 191 0.29 -27.12 -6.08
C THR A 191 -1.17 -27.34 -5.68
N ASN A 192 -1.63 -26.67 -4.63
CA ASN A 192 -2.95 -26.94 -4.05
C ASN A 192 -4.07 -26.07 -4.67
N GLU A 193 -3.70 -25.04 -5.46
CA GLU A 193 -4.62 -24.04 -6.03
C GLU A 193 -5.46 -23.31 -4.96
N GLU A 194 -4.93 -23.19 -3.76
CA GLU A 194 -5.56 -22.52 -2.61
C GLU A 194 -4.73 -21.31 -2.18
N ILE A 195 -5.34 -20.43 -1.38
CA ILE A 195 -4.61 -19.28 -0.85
C ILE A 195 -3.62 -19.77 0.22
N ASP A 196 -2.33 -19.55 -0.03
CA ASP A 196 -1.26 -19.79 0.92
C ASP A 196 -0.66 -18.50 1.48
N VAL A 197 0.07 -18.62 2.59
CA VAL A 197 0.81 -17.53 3.22
C VAL A 197 2.30 -17.68 2.94
N PHE A 198 2.87 -16.65 2.35
CA PHE A 198 4.29 -16.58 1.99
C PHE A 198 5.02 -15.58 2.88
N LEU A 199 6.32 -15.82 3.06
CA LEU A 199 7.24 -14.89 3.72
C LEU A 199 8.41 -14.61 2.77
N ARG A 200 8.62 -13.34 2.42
CA ARG A 200 9.74 -12.90 1.58
C ARG A 200 10.78 -12.16 2.41
N ASP A 201 12.04 -12.46 2.17
CA ASP A 201 13.19 -11.66 2.62
C ASP A 201 13.44 -10.54 1.60
N LEU A 202 13.50 -9.30 2.08
CA LEU A 202 13.66 -8.07 1.29
C LEU A 202 15.12 -7.58 1.24
N THR A 203 16.06 -8.35 1.79
CA THR A 203 17.49 -7.99 1.84
C THR A 203 18.34 -8.60 0.73
N GLN A 204 17.75 -9.44 -0.12
CA GLN A 204 18.44 -10.25 -1.13
C GLN A 204 18.18 -9.75 -2.56
#